data_AF-A0A4S1F234-F1
#
_entry.id   AF-A0A4S1F234-F1
#
_cell.length_a   1.000
_cell.length_b   1.000
_cell.length_c   1.000
_cell.angle_alpha   90.00
_cell.angle_beta   90.00
_cell.angle_gamma   90.00
#
_symmetry.space_group_name_H-M   'P 1'
#
loop_
_entity.id
_entity.type
_entity.pdbx_description
1 polymer ?
#
loop_
_entity_poly.entity_id
_entity_poly.type
_entity_poly.pdbx_seq_one_letter_code
_entity_poly.pdbx_strand_id
1 'polypeptide(L)'
;IRAEGLEDRITIEIKSYAELSGSFDKISSIGMFEHLGLANHAAYFSAVHRLLKPGGIYLHHAITRRGNGSTRTTLRKGAEYKALIKYIFPGGEVDTIGMTLGNLEAHGFLAYDVENLREH
;
A
#
# COMPACT_ATOMS: atom_id res chain seq x y z
N ILE A 1 1.98 -17.80 -17.75
CA ILE A 1 1.35 -16.94 -18.80
C ILE A 1 1.44 -17.61 -20.16
N ARG A 2 2.63 -17.78 -20.74
CA ARG A 2 2.80 -18.43 -22.05
C ARG A 2 2.23 -19.85 -22.13
N ALA A 3 2.50 -20.68 -21.13
CA ALA A 3 1.96 -22.05 -21.07
C ALA A 3 0.41 -22.10 -21.07
N GLU A 4 -0.24 -21.04 -20.61
CA GLU A 4 -1.71 -20.89 -20.55
C GLU A 4 -2.26 -20.01 -21.69
N GLY A 5 -1.40 -19.56 -22.62
CA GLY A 5 -1.79 -18.71 -23.75
C GLY A 5 -2.34 -17.32 -23.37
N LEU A 6 -1.92 -16.75 -22.23
CA LEU A 6 -2.49 -15.51 -21.67
C LEU A 6 -1.71 -14.22 -22.00
N GLU A 7 -0.78 -14.28 -22.96
CA GLU A 7 0.14 -13.16 -23.26
C GLU A 7 -0.57 -11.93 -23.84
N ASP A 8 -1.78 -12.10 -24.40
CA ASP A 8 -2.65 -11.02 -24.88
C ASP A 8 -3.43 -10.32 -23.75
N ARG A 9 -3.50 -10.93 -22.55
CA ARG A 9 -4.27 -10.42 -21.40
C ARG A 9 -3.42 -10.02 -20.21
N ILE A 10 -2.22 -10.57 -20.07
CA ILE A 10 -1.36 -10.34 -18.91
C ILE A 10 0.01 -9.85 -19.37
N THR A 11 0.38 -8.66 -18.90
CA THR A 11 1.72 -8.11 -19.02
C THR A 11 2.39 -8.13 -17.64
N ILE A 12 3.64 -8.60 -17.56
CA ILE A 12 4.47 -8.51 -16.36
C ILE A 12 5.65 -7.60 -16.68
N GLU A 13 5.84 -6.57 -15.85
CA GLU A 13 6.98 -5.66 -15.95
C GLU A 13 7.79 -5.70 -14.65
N ILE A 14 9.13 -5.69 -14.80
CA ILE A 14 10.05 -5.38 -13.70
C ILE A 14 10.31 -3.88 -13.79
N LYS A 15 9.46 -3.09 -13.13
CA LYS A 15 9.46 -1.63 -13.23
C LYS A 15 8.97 -1.01 -11.93
N SER A 16 9.49 0.17 -11.58
CA SER A 16 8.94 0.94 -10.47
C SER A 16 7.53 1.44 -10.80
N TYR A 17 6.62 1.41 -9.83
CA TYR A 17 5.29 1.99 -10.00
C TYR A 17 5.34 3.49 -10.37
N ALA A 18 6.40 4.19 -9.95
CA ALA A 18 6.60 5.60 -10.25
C ALA A 18 6.80 5.86 -11.75
N GLU A 19 7.33 4.88 -12.48
CA GLU A 19 7.61 4.95 -13.92
C GLU A 19 6.42 4.48 -14.77
N LEU A 20 5.35 3.99 -14.14
CA LEU A 20 4.15 3.59 -14.87
C LEU A 20 3.46 4.83 -15.49
N SER A 21 3.04 4.64 -16.73
CA SER A 21 2.30 5.61 -17.54
C SER A 21 0.97 5.03 -18.00
N GLY A 22 0.04 5.90 -18.39
CA GLY A 22 -1.30 5.49 -18.80
C GLY A 22 -2.29 5.53 -17.64
N SER A 23 -3.41 4.84 -17.81
CA SER A 23 -4.48 4.81 -16.82
C SER A 23 -5.19 3.45 -16.79
N PHE A 24 -5.56 3.03 -15.60
CA PHE A 24 -6.20 1.75 -15.31
C PHE A 24 -7.61 1.97 -14.79
N ASP A 25 -8.52 1.07 -15.14
CA ASP A 25 -9.89 1.06 -14.61
C ASP A 25 -9.90 0.64 -13.13
N LYS A 26 -8.98 -0.26 -12.75
CA LYS A 26 -8.85 -0.79 -11.39
C LYS A 26 -7.38 -1.02 -11.05
N ILE A 27 -7.02 -0.81 -9.79
CA ILE A 27 -5.69 -1.12 -9.25
C ILE A 27 -5.86 -1.98 -8.00
N SER A 28 -5.02 -2.99 -7.84
CA SER A 28 -4.86 -3.72 -6.59
C SER A 28 -3.39 -3.72 -6.20
N SER A 29 -3.10 -3.39 -4.94
CA SER A 29 -1.76 -3.47 -4.37
C SER A 29 -1.82 -4.25 -3.08
N ILE A 30 -1.03 -5.33 -3.01
CA ILE A 30 -1.08 -6.33 -1.93
C ILE A 30 0.32 -6.46 -1.35
N GLY A 31 0.48 -6.14 -0.06
CA GLY A 31 1.74 -6.34 0.68
C GLY A 31 2.93 -5.52 0.19
N MET A 32 2.67 -4.42 -0.54
CA MET A 32 3.71 -3.55 -1.10
C MET A 32 3.96 -2.33 -0.22
N PHE A 33 2.96 -1.91 0.55
CA PHE A 33 2.92 -0.61 1.18
C PHE A 33 3.90 -0.49 2.36
N GLU A 34 4.08 -1.58 3.09
CA GLU A 34 4.95 -1.74 4.24
C GLU A 34 6.44 -1.54 3.88
N HIS A 35 6.76 -1.73 2.61
CA HIS A 35 8.12 -1.60 2.07
C HIS A 35 8.45 -0.20 1.58
N LEU A 36 7.47 0.71 1.53
CA LEU A 36 7.68 2.08 1.05
C LEU A 36 8.37 2.96 2.10
N GLY A 37 8.07 2.72 3.39
CA GLY A 37 8.41 3.65 4.47
C GLY A 37 7.44 4.84 4.53
N LEU A 38 7.18 5.33 5.75
CA LEU A 38 6.11 6.30 6.00
C LEU A 38 6.30 7.62 5.23
N ALA A 39 7.55 8.02 5.00
CA ALA A 39 7.90 9.24 4.26
C ALA A 39 7.45 9.21 2.79
N ASN A 40 7.24 8.02 2.22
CA ASN A 40 6.94 7.85 0.79
C ASN A 40 5.45 7.61 0.50
N HIS A 41 4.60 7.56 1.52
CA HIS A 41 3.16 7.28 1.36
C HIS A 41 2.47 8.30 0.44
N ALA A 42 2.80 9.59 0.60
CA ALA A 42 2.23 10.65 -0.23
C ALA A 42 2.55 10.45 -1.72
N ALA A 43 3.84 10.25 -2.04
CA ALA A 43 4.28 10.02 -3.42
C ALA A 43 3.64 8.75 -4.01
N TYR A 44 3.50 7.69 -3.22
CA TYR A 44 2.84 6.46 -3.63
C TYR A 44 1.36 6.67 -3.95
N PHE A 45 0.57 7.24 -3.03
CA PHE A 45 -0.86 7.44 -3.27
C PHE A 45 -1.12 8.44 -4.41
N SER A 46 -0.30 9.49 -4.55
CA SER A 46 -0.35 10.36 -5.73
C SER A 46 -0.10 9.60 -7.03
N ALA A 47 0.85 8.66 -7.05
CA ALA A 47 1.12 7.83 -8.22
C ALA A 47 -0.07 6.91 -8.54
N VAL A 48 -0.64 6.24 -7.54
CA VAL A 48 -1.82 5.38 -7.71
C VAL A 48 -3.01 6.20 -8.23
N HIS A 49 -3.28 7.37 -7.65
CA HIS A 49 -4.39 8.23 -8.07
C HIS A 49 -4.21 8.70 -9.53
N ARG A 50 -2.98 9.13 -9.91
CA ARG A 50 -2.66 9.52 -11.29
C ARG A 50 -2.89 8.38 -12.29
N LEU A 51 -2.64 7.14 -11.87
CA LEU A 51 -2.77 5.95 -12.70
C LEU A 51 -4.22 5.45 -12.78
N LEU A 52 -5.16 5.99 -12.00
CA LEU A 52 -6.57 5.61 -12.09
C LEU A 52 -7.31 6.50 -13.08
N LYS A 53 -8.20 5.89 -13.88
CA LYS A 53 -9.20 6.64 -14.64
C LYS A 53 -10.21 7.30 -13.69
N PRO A 54 -10.87 8.40 -14.09
CA PRO A 54 -12.01 8.93 -13.35
C PRO A 54 -13.05 7.83 -13.07
N GLY A 55 -13.42 7.64 -11.79
CA GLY A 55 -14.34 6.58 -11.36
C GLY A 55 -13.70 5.18 -11.22
N GLY A 56 -12.38 5.05 -11.38
CA GLY A 56 -11.66 3.80 -11.16
C GLY A 56 -11.63 3.38 -9.68
N ILE A 57 -11.39 2.09 -9.44
CA ILE A 57 -11.42 1.49 -8.09
C ILE A 57 -10.03 1.02 -7.67
N TYR A 58 -9.63 1.36 -6.45
CA TYR A 58 -8.38 0.91 -5.84
C TYR A 58 -8.62 -0.02 -4.66
N LEU A 59 -8.04 -1.22 -4.71
CA LEU A 59 -7.90 -2.10 -3.56
C LEU A 59 -6.52 -1.93 -2.92
N HIS A 60 -6.50 -1.31 -1.74
CA HIS A 60 -5.33 -1.18 -0.90
C HIS A 60 -5.30 -2.31 0.14
N HIS A 61 -4.38 -3.26 0.01
CA HIS A 61 -4.21 -4.35 0.97
C HIS A 61 -2.82 -4.28 1.59
N ALA A 62 -2.77 -3.95 2.89
CA ALA A 62 -1.54 -3.76 3.65
C ALA A 62 -1.71 -4.24 5.10
N ILE A 63 -0.61 -4.67 5.69
CA ILE A 63 -0.47 -4.87 7.13
C ILE A 63 -0.53 -3.51 7.80
N THR A 64 -1.35 -3.42 8.84
CA THR A 64 -1.43 -2.25 9.70
C THR A 64 -1.21 -2.66 11.16
N ARG A 65 -0.89 -1.70 12.01
CA ARG A 65 -0.82 -1.89 13.46
C ARG A 65 -1.96 -1.17 14.17
N ARG A 66 -2.26 -1.62 15.39
CA ARG A 66 -3.26 -0.96 16.24
C ARG A 66 -2.77 0.42 16.66
N GLY A 67 -3.57 1.45 16.38
CA GLY A 67 -3.36 2.80 16.91
C GLY A 67 -3.59 2.87 18.41
N ASN A 68 -2.84 3.73 19.11
CA ASN A 68 -2.93 3.93 20.56
C ASN A 68 -3.22 5.38 20.96
N GLY A 69 -4.01 6.10 20.14
CA GLY A 69 -4.48 7.47 20.42
C GLY A 69 -3.43 8.57 20.21
N SER A 70 -2.16 8.23 19.96
CA SER A 70 -1.14 9.18 19.54
C SER A 70 -0.24 8.56 18.48
N THR A 71 -0.09 9.22 17.33
CA THR A 71 0.83 8.80 16.27
C THR A 71 2.24 8.59 16.80
N ARG A 72 2.71 9.47 17.69
CA ARG A 72 4.05 9.36 18.30
C ARG A 72 4.22 8.10 19.15
N THR A 73 3.18 7.72 19.89
CA THR A 73 3.21 6.51 20.73
C THR A 73 2.96 5.26 19.90
N THR A 74 2.24 5.38 18.80
CA THR A 74 1.96 4.31 17.83
C THR A 74 3.22 3.95 17.03
N LEU A 75 4.10 4.91 16.72
CA LEU A 75 5.33 4.65 15.98
C LEU A 75 6.49 4.14 16.86
N ARG A 76 6.28 3.95 18.18
CA ARG A 76 7.31 3.36 19.05
C ARG A 76 7.55 1.89 18.68
N LYS A 77 8.82 1.59 18.34
CA LYS A 77 9.28 0.26 17.92
C LYS A 77 9.64 -0.58 19.15
N GLY A 78 8.81 -1.58 19.48
CA GLY A 78 9.10 -2.58 20.52
C GLY A 78 10.27 -3.51 20.13
N ALA A 79 10.74 -4.34 21.06
CA ALA A 79 11.88 -5.23 20.82
C ALA A 79 11.65 -6.21 19.65
N GLU A 80 10.46 -6.81 19.58
CA GLU A 80 10.05 -7.71 18.49
C GLU A 80 10.07 -7.01 17.13
N TYR A 81 9.47 -5.82 17.06
CA TYR A 81 9.47 -5.01 15.84
C TYR A 81 10.90 -4.66 15.40
N LYS A 82 11.78 -4.31 16.35
CA LYS A 82 13.20 -4.04 16.06
C LYS A 82 13.93 -5.27 15.51
N ALA A 83 13.61 -6.47 15.99
CA ALA A 83 14.19 -7.70 15.45
C ALA A 83 13.71 -7.96 14.02
N LEU A 84 12.39 -7.84 13.77
CA LEU A 84 11.80 -7.99 12.44
C LEU A 84 12.46 -7.06 11.41
N ILE A 85 12.55 -5.76 11.70
CA ILE A 85 13.17 -4.81 10.76
C ILE A 85 14.69 -4.97 10.65
N LYS A 86 15.35 -5.61 11.62
CA LYS A 86 16.79 -5.82 11.55
C LYS A 86 17.15 -7.04 10.72
N TYR A 87 16.35 -8.10 10.82
CA TYR A 87 16.74 -9.42 10.30
C TYR A 87 15.87 -9.93 9.16
N ILE A 88 14.61 -9.48 9.05
CA ILE A 88 13.64 -10.03 8.08
C ILE A 88 13.22 -8.97 7.06
N PHE A 89 12.81 -7.78 7.53
CA PHE A 89 12.30 -6.71 6.68
C PHE A 89 13.04 -5.37 6.91
N PRO A 90 14.31 -5.26 6.47
CA PRO A 90 15.06 -4.00 6.53
C PRO A 90 14.29 -2.83 5.93
N GLY A 91 14.12 -1.77 6.72
CA GLY A 91 13.41 -0.56 6.29
C GLY A 91 11.88 -0.66 6.34
N GLY A 92 11.31 -1.80 6.69
CA GLY A 92 9.85 -1.99 6.77
C GLY A 92 9.20 -1.08 7.82
N GLU A 93 8.14 -0.39 7.40
CA GLU A 93 7.33 0.47 8.25
C GLU A 93 5.85 0.14 8.11
N VAL A 94 5.16 0.09 9.25
CA VAL A 94 3.74 -0.26 9.32
C VAL A 94 2.99 0.92 9.92
N ASP A 95 2.00 1.42 9.20
CA ASP A 95 1.12 2.48 9.68
C ASP A 95 -0.10 1.92 10.42
N THR A 96 -1.11 2.76 10.64
CA THR A 96 -2.39 2.35 11.23
C THR A 96 -3.49 2.62 10.23
N ILE A 97 -4.62 1.92 10.37
CA ILE A 97 -5.82 2.16 9.55
C ILE A 97 -6.16 3.65 9.48
N GLY A 98 -6.12 4.38 10.60
CA GLY A 98 -6.41 5.82 10.61
C GLY A 98 -5.39 6.67 9.84
N MET A 99 -4.10 6.31 9.87
CA MET A 99 -3.07 6.96 9.06
C MET A 99 -3.26 6.65 7.58
N THR A 100 -3.58 5.40 7.24
CA THR A 100 -3.84 4.97 5.87
C THR A 100 -5.03 5.74 5.29
N LEU A 101 -6.16 5.77 6.01
CA LEU A 101 -7.37 6.47 5.59
C LEU A 101 -7.13 7.97 5.42
N GLY A 102 -6.48 8.62 6.40
CA GLY A 102 -6.15 10.04 6.29
C GLY A 102 -5.22 10.35 5.11
N ASN A 103 -4.26 9.46 4.82
CA ASN A 103 -3.41 9.61 3.64
C ASN A 103 -4.19 9.39 2.34
N LEU A 104 -5.07 8.40 2.26
CA LEU A 104 -5.92 8.16 1.09
C LEU A 104 -6.78 9.40 0.80
N GLU A 105 -7.48 9.92 1.80
CA GLU A 105 -8.32 11.12 1.67
C GLU A 105 -7.52 12.35 1.22
N ALA A 106 -6.33 12.55 1.81
CA ALA A 106 -5.43 13.64 1.44
C ALA A 106 -4.95 13.58 -0.02
N HIS A 107 -5.04 12.42 -0.68
CA HIS A 107 -4.59 12.18 -2.05
C HIS A 107 -5.74 11.86 -3.02
N GLY A 108 -6.95 12.29 -2.69
CA GLY A 108 -8.09 12.29 -3.62
C GLY A 108 -8.92 11.01 -3.62
N PHE A 109 -8.67 10.08 -2.69
CA PHE A 109 -9.48 8.87 -2.56
C PHE A 109 -10.65 9.07 -1.59
N LEU A 110 -11.76 8.40 -1.88
CA LEU A 110 -12.85 8.17 -0.93
C LEU A 110 -12.83 6.71 -0.51
N ALA A 111 -12.72 6.45 0.79
CA ALA A 111 -12.76 5.08 1.31
C ALA A 111 -14.21 4.57 1.31
N TYR A 112 -14.49 3.54 0.52
CA TYR A 112 -15.81 2.89 0.45
C TYR A 112 -15.98 1.80 1.50
N ASP A 113 -14.89 1.08 1.81
CA ASP A 113 -14.90 -0.07 2.71
C ASP A 113 -13.54 -0.23 3.39
N VAL A 114 -13.55 -0.81 4.59
CA VAL A 114 -12.37 -1.17 5.36
C VAL A 114 -12.61 -2.50 6.05
N GLU A 115 -11.87 -3.52 5.62
CA GLU A 115 -11.93 -4.85 6.21
C GLU A 115 -10.62 -5.19 6.94
N ASN A 116 -10.74 -5.74 8.15
CA ASN A 116 -9.60 -6.21 8.92
C ASN A 116 -9.55 -7.74 8.92
N LEU A 117 -8.45 -8.30 8.42
CA LEU A 117 -8.27 -9.75 8.26
C LEU A 117 -7.27 -10.35 9.26
N ARG A 118 -7.15 -9.79 10.48
CA ARG A 118 -6.09 -10.17 11.45
C ARG A 118 -6.01 -11.67 11.77
N GLU A 119 -7.15 -12.36 11.81
CA GLU A 119 -7.24 -13.76 12.25
C GLU A 119 -7.18 -14.78 11.09
N HIS A 120 -7.14 -14.31 9.83
CA HIS A 120 -6.99 -15.16 8.65
C HIS A 120 -5.55 -15.63 8.47
#